data_AF-A0A6A6UQ13-F1
#
_entry.id   AF-A0A6A6UQ13-F1
#
_cell.length_a   1.000
_cell.length_b   1.000
_cell.length_c   1.000
_cell.angle_alpha   90.00
_cell.angle_beta   90.00
_cell.angle_gamma   90.00
#
_symmetry.space_group_name_H-M   'P 1'
#
loop_
_entity.id
_entity.type
_entity.pdbx_description
1 polymer ?
#
loop_
_entity_poly.entity_id
_entity_poly.type
_entity_poly.pdbx_seq_one_letter_code
_entity_poly.pdbx_strand_id
1 'polypeptide(L)'
;ICYFSAGTSEDWRPDINQFNTSHMGAHLPLWPGERWLDIRQKEVLKIQKKRIRMAAQKGCDAVDPDNVDGFDNENGGGFKPPLTPKDTIKFMRHLSTYSRRHGMSIGLKNAVSVMPKLEKYVQFAVNEECITEDECEKYDSFMSPKRHRGKPVFHI
;
A
#
# COMPACT_ATOMS: atom_id res chain seq x y z
N ILE A 1 -7.14 1.60 -13.21
CA ILE A 1 -6.44 1.32 -11.94
C ILE A 1 -7.50 1.21 -10.85
N CYS A 2 -7.48 0.16 -10.03
CA CYS A 2 -8.49 -0.09 -9.00
C CYS A 2 -7.90 0.13 -7.60
N TYR A 3 -8.41 1.15 -6.92
CA TYR A 3 -8.07 1.49 -5.55
C TYR A 3 -8.62 0.45 -4.55
N PHE A 4 -7.84 0.18 -3.51
CA PHE A 4 -8.34 -0.35 -2.24
C PHE A 4 -7.34 -0.04 -1.12
N SER A 5 -7.81 0.15 0.11
CA SER A 5 -6.87 0.25 1.23
C SER A 5 -6.25 -1.12 1.53
N ALA A 6 -4.92 -1.17 1.56
CA ALA A 6 -4.14 -2.36 1.82
C ALA A 6 -3.63 -2.49 3.25
N GLY A 7 -3.35 -1.37 3.91
CA GLY A 7 -2.87 -1.35 5.30
C GLY A 7 -3.88 -0.85 6.32
N THR A 8 -5.15 -0.62 5.95
CA THR A 8 -6.23 -0.35 6.90
C THR A 8 -7.48 -1.18 6.63
N SER A 9 -8.27 -1.40 7.69
CA SER A 9 -9.63 -1.89 7.60
C SER A 9 -10.60 -0.71 7.58
N GLU A 10 -11.61 -0.81 6.73
CA GLU A 10 -12.66 0.18 6.53
C GLU A 10 -13.99 -0.49 6.90
N ASP A 11 -14.70 -0.01 7.93
CA ASP A 11 -15.89 -0.71 8.48
C ASP A 11 -17.09 -0.76 7.51
N TRP A 12 -17.09 0.10 6.50
CA TRP A 12 -18.08 0.13 5.42
C TRP A 12 -17.82 -0.88 4.29
N ARG A 13 -16.70 -1.61 4.32
CA ARG A 13 -16.39 -2.62 3.28
C ARG A 13 -17.12 -3.92 3.57
N PRO A 14 -17.65 -4.60 2.53
CA PRO A 14 -18.42 -5.83 2.70
C PRO A 14 -17.59 -7.01 3.24
N ASP A 15 -16.25 -6.92 3.21
CA ASP A 15 -15.33 -7.92 3.73
C ASP A 15 -14.79 -7.60 5.13
N ILE A 16 -15.28 -6.56 5.81
CA ILE A 16 -14.82 -6.15 7.15
C ILE A 16 -14.80 -7.32 8.15
N ASN A 17 -15.85 -8.15 8.13
CA ASN A 17 -16.01 -9.30 9.03
C ASN A 17 -14.97 -10.42 8.79
N GLN A 18 -14.13 -10.32 7.75
CA GLN A 18 -13.02 -11.25 7.54
C GLN A 18 -11.78 -10.87 8.35
N PHE A 19 -11.66 -9.62 8.80
CA PHE A 19 -10.55 -9.19 9.64
C PHE A 19 -10.78 -9.60 11.09
N ASN A 20 -9.73 -10.14 11.73
CA ASN A 20 -9.73 -10.31 13.18
C ASN A 20 -9.41 -8.95 13.82
N THR A 21 -10.19 -8.57 14.83
CA THR A 21 -9.97 -7.33 15.59
C THR A 21 -8.59 -7.29 16.27
N SER A 22 -7.98 -8.45 16.56
CA SER A 22 -6.60 -8.53 17.07
C SER A 22 -5.53 -8.09 16.06
N HIS A 23 -5.88 -8.02 14.77
CA HIS A 23 -4.99 -7.52 13.72
C HIS A 23 -5.22 -6.03 13.42
N MET A 24 -6.12 -5.37 14.14
CA MET A 24 -6.42 -3.96 13.96
C MET A 24 -5.74 -3.12 15.03
N GLY A 25 -5.02 -2.09 14.61
CA GLY A 25 -4.26 -1.18 15.44
C GLY A 25 -5.03 0.09 15.77
N ALA A 26 -4.32 1.22 15.74
CA ALA A 26 -4.90 2.53 16.00
C ALA A 26 -5.93 2.93 14.92
N HIS A 27 -6.86 3.79 15.32
CA HIS A 27 -7.77 4.46 14.38
C HIS A 27 -7.02 5.51 13.58
N LEU A 28 -7.44 5.73 12.33
CA LEU A 28 -6.96 6.86 11.53
C LEU A 28 -7.70 8.13 11.99
N PRO A 29 -6.99 9.20 12.42
CA PRO A 29 -7.64 10.38 13.02
C PRO A 29 -8.65 11.09 12.11
N LEU A 30 -8.39 11.11 10.80
CA LEU A 30 -9.20 11.82 9.81
C LEU A 30 -10.26 10.93 9.13
N TRP A 31 -10.26 9.62 9.41
CA TRP A 31 -11.09 8.64 8.71
C TRP A 31 -11.87 7.79 9.73
N PRO A 32 -13.04 8.26 10.19
CA PRO A 32 -13.87 7.52 11.14
C PRO A 32 -14.27 6.15 10.58
N GLY A 33 -14.17 5.10 11.40
CA GLY A 33 -14.43 3.72 10.98
C GLY A 33 -13.22 3.01 10.35
N GLU A 34 -12.10 3.71 10.21
CA GLU A 34 -10.87 3.18 9.63
C GLU A 34 -9.80 2.88 10.70
N ARG A 35 -9.10 1.76 10.57
CA ARG A 35 -8.06 1.31 11.51
C ARG A 35 -6.88 0.71 10.78
N TRP A 36 -5.66 0.98 11.26
CA TRP A 36 -4.46 0.31 10.76
C TRP A 36 -4.55 -1.21 10.90
N LEU A 37 -3.98 -1.93 9.93
CA LEU A 37 -3.89 -3.39 9.91
C LEU A 37 -2.46 -3.85 10.18
N ASP A 38 -2.33 -4.93 10.95
CA ASP A 38 -1.05 -5.61 11.11
C ASP A 38 -0.72 -6.39 9.84
N ILE A 39 -0.03 -5.72 8.91
CA ILE A 39 0.37 -6.27 7.60
C ILE A 39 1.35 -7.45 7.70
N ARG A 40 1.86 -7.77 8.91
CA ARG A 40 2.69 -8.96 9.16
C ARG A 40 1.84 -10.24 9.22
N GLN A 41 0.54 -10.10 9.46
CA GLN A 41 -0.38 -11.23 9.64
C GLN A 41 -0.76 -11.87 8.31
N LYS A 42 -0.71 -13.20 8.26
CA LYS A 42 -1.05 -13.97 7.04
C LYS A 42 -2.49 -13.79 6.60
N GLU A 43 -3.42 -13.63 7.56
CA GLU A 43 -4.84 -13.43 7.25
C GLU A 43 -5.09 -12.06 6.61
N VAL A 44 -4.40 -11.00 7.05
CA VAL A 44 -4.44 -9.68 6.39
C VAL A 44 -3.98 -9.79 4.94
N LEU A 45 -2.82 -10.43 4.70
CA LEU A 45 -2.32 -10.67 3.34
C LEU A 45 -3.30 -11.50 2.49
N LYS A 46 -3.99 -12.48 3.08
CA LYS A 46 -4.98 -13.32 2.39
C LYS A 46 -6.19 -12.49 1.95
N ILE A 47 -6.68 -11.58 2.78
CA ILE A 47 -7.79 -10.69 2.43
C ILE A 47 -7.38 -9.74 1.30
N GLN A 48 -6.19 -9.12 1.38
CA GLN A 48 -5.73 -8.24 0.31
C GLN A 48 -5.53 -8.98 -1.01
N LYS A 49 -5.06 -10.23 -0.98
CA LYS A 49 -5.02 -11.10 -2.17
C LYS A 49 -6.41 -11.38 -2.74
N LYS A 50 -7.45 -11.56 -1.90
CA LYS A 50 -8.83 -11.68 -2.39
C LYS A 50 -9.29 -10.40 -3.08
N ARG A 51 -8.95 -9.23 -2.54
CA ARG A 51 -9.24 -7.92 -3.16
C ARG A 51 -8.53 -7.77 -4.52
N ILE A 52 -7.26 -8.13 -4.61
CA ILE A 52 -6.51 -8.16 -5.88
C ILE A 52 -7.16 -9.13 -6.88
N ARG A 53 -7.52 -10.35 -6.47
CA ARG A 53 -8.20 -11.30 -7.37
C ARG A 53 -9.54 -10.74 -7.86
N MET A 54 -10.29 -10.07 -6.99
CA MET A 54 -11.54 -9.40 -7.37
C MET A 54 -11.29 -8.29 -8.40
N ALA A 55 -10.25 -7.48 -8.21
CA ALA A 55 -9.85 -6.45 -9.19
C ALA A 55 -9.55 -7.07 -10.56
N ALA A 56 -8.80 -8.18 -10.61
CA ALA A 56 -8.53 -8.89 -11.86
C ALA A 56 -9.81 -9.42 -12.53
N GLN A 57 -10.72 -10.01 -11.74
CA GLN A 57 -12.01 -10.51 -12.24
C GLN A 57 -12.92 -9.40 -12.79
N LYS A 58 -12.74 -8.17 -12.31
CA LYS A 58 -13.45 -6.98 -12.80
C LYS A 58 -12.76 -6.31 -13.99
N GLY A 59 -11.65 -6.85 -14.48
CA GLY A 59 -10.92 -6.32 -15.63
C GLY A 59 -10.02 -5.12 -15.32
N CYS A 60 -9.61 -4.94 -14.06
CA CYS A 60 -8.63 -3.90 -13.71
C CYS A 60 -7.26 -4.20 -14.34
N ASP A 61 -6.62 -3.24 -14.98
CA ASP A 61 -5.24 -3.38 -15.50
C ASP A 61 -4.17 -3.26 -14.41
N ALA A 62 -4.52 -2.59 -13.31
CA ALA A 62 -3.62 -2.33 -12.21
C ALA A 62 -4.38 -2.08 -10.90
N VAL A 63 -3.68 -2.22 -9.78
CA VAL A 63 -4.18 -1.92 -8.44
C VAL A 63 -3.37 -0.82 -7.76
N ASP A 64 -4.07 -0.02 -6.96
CA ASP A 64 -3.52 1.04 -6.11
C ASP A 64 -3.80 0.74 -4.64
N PRO A 65 -2.89 0.03 -3.95
CA PRO A 65 -3.04 -0.35 -2.54
C PRO A 65 -2.64 0.80 -1.61
N ASP A 66 -3.62 1.39 -0.92
CA ASP A 66 -3.41 2.52 -0.02
C ASP A 66 -2.96 2.13 1.40
N ASN A 67 -2.53 3.13 2.17
CA ASN A 67 -2.18 3.05 3.57
C ASN A 67 -1.07 2.03 3.86
N VAL A 68 -0.07 1.95 2.98
CA VAL A 68 1.08 1.05 3.15
C VAL A 68 2.23 1.68 3.94
N ASP A 69 2.01 2.87 4.45
CA ASP A 69 2.89 3.72 5.27
C ASP A 69 2.54 3.72 6.76
N GLY A 70 1.78 2.72 7.24
CA GLY A 70 1.46 2.60 8.66
C GLY A 70 2.67 2.51 9.60
N PHE A 71 3.88 2.25 9.08
CA PHE A 71 5.11 2.30 9.87
C PHE A 71 5.55 3.73 10.23
N ASP A 72 5.15 4.73 9.43
CA ASP A 72 5.44 6.16 9.64
C ASP A 72 4.28 6.88 10.36
N ASN A 73 3.21 6.14 10.73
CA ASN A 73 1.97 6.69 11.29
C ASN A 73 1.61 6.03 12.64
N GLU A 74 0.94 6.75 13.55
CA GLU A 74 0.47 6.29 14.87
C GLU A 74 1.48 5.41 15.65
N ASN A 75 2.76 5.78 15.66
CA ASN A 75 3.85 4.99 16.25
C ASN A 75 3.92 3.55 15.70
N GLY A 76 3.86 3.39 14.38
CA GLY A 76 3.86 2.10 13.70
C GLY A 76 2.50 1.40 13.74
N GLY A 77 1.44 2.14 13.40
CA GLY A 77 0.05 1.67 13.26
C GLY A 77 -0.64 1.38 14.59
N GLY A 78 -0.09 1.84 15.72
CA GLY A 78 -0.59 1.53 17.07
C GLY A 78 -0.26 0.11 17.54
N PHE A 79 0.67 -0.58 16.88
CA PHE A 79 1.03 -1.96 17.23
C PHE A 79 2.18 -2.03 18.25
N LYS A 80 2.24 -3.14 18.99
CA LYS A 80 3.35 -3.47 19.89
C LYS A 80 3.83 -4.90 19.59
N PRO A 81 4.99 -5.10 18.95
CA PRO A 81 5.93 -4.07 18.47
C PRO A 81 5.38 -3.27 17.26
N PRO A 82 5.86 -2.02 17.06
CA PRO A 82 5.42 -1.15 15.98
C PRO A 82 5.71 -1.74 14.60
N LEU A 83 4.91 -1.37 13.59
CA LEU A 83 5.23 -1.65 12.20
C LEU A 83 6.52 -0.95 11.78
N THR A 84 7.27 -1.58 10.89
CA THR A 84 8.55 -1.07 10.39
C THR A 84 8.55 -0.93 8.86
N PRO A 85 9.47 -0.12 8.30
CA PRO A 85 9.68 -0.06 6.85
C PRO A 85 9.88 -1.45 6.21
N LYS A 86 10.53 -2.38 6.92
CA LYS A 86 10.77 -3.76 6.44
C LYS A 86 9.48 -4.55 6.29
N ASP A 87 8.49 -4.31 7.15
CA ASP A 87 7.20 -4.98 7.09
C ASP A 87 6.45 -4.55 5.83
N THR A 88 6.38 -3.24 5.55
CA THR A 88 5.81 -2.72 4.29
C THR A 88 6.53 -3.26 3.07
N ILE A 89 7.87 -3.27 3.06
CA ILE A 89 8.62 -3.79 1.91
C ILE A 89 8.25 -5.26 1.65
N LYS A 90 8.16 -6.09 2.69
CA LYS A 90 7.78 -7.50 2.56
C LYS A 90 6.35 -7.64 2.08
N PHE A 91 5.43 -6.88 2.64
CA PHE A 91 4.01 -6.89 2.29
C PHE A 91 3.79 -6.49 0.82
N MET A 92 4.35 -5.37 0.39
CA MET A 92 4.26 -4.88 -0.99
C MET A 92 4.90 -5.83 -2.00
N ARG A 93 6.00 -6.52 -1.65
CA ARG A 93 6.57 -7.57 -2.50
C ARG A 93 5.59 -8.74 -2.70
N HIS A 94 4.86 -9.13 -1.65
CA HIS A 94 3.84 -10.17 -1.76
C HIS A 94 2.66 -9.73 -2.62
N LEU A 95 2.16 -8.49 -2.43
CA LEU A 95 1.07 -7.94 -3.24
C LEU A 95 1.47 -7.77 -4.71
N SER A 96 2.68 -7.29 -4.98
CA SER A 96 3.22 -7.16 -6.34
C SER A 96 3.34 -8.51 -7.04
N THR A 97 3.93 -9.49 -6.37
CA THR A 97 4.05 -10.86 -6.92
C THR A 97 2.67 -11.44 -7.23
N TYR A 98 1.68 -11.22 -6.36
CA TYR A 98 0.34 -11.72 -6.56
C TYR A 98 -0.42 -10.98 -7.68
N SER A 99 -0.29 -9.66 -7.77
CA SER A 99 -0.91 -8.84 -8.84
C SER A 99 -0.39 -9.24 -10.21
N ARG A 100 0.94 -9.43 -10.35
CA ARG A 100 1.57 -9.88 -11.59
C ARG A 100 1.09 -11.26 -12.05
N ARG A 101 0.81 -12.17 -11.12
CA ARG A 101 0.24 -13.51 -11.46
C ARG A 101 -1.16 -13.41 -12.09
N HIS A 102 -1.86 -12.31 -11.86
CA HIS A 102 -3.16 -12.00 -12.46
C HIS A 102 -3.04 -11.00 -13.63
N GLY A 103 -1.85 -10.80 -14.18
CA GLY A 103 -1.64 -9.89 -15.32
C GLY A 103 -1.73 -8.40 -14.98
N MET A 104 -1.81 -8.03 -13.71
CA MET A 104 -1.99 -6.64 -13.28
C MET A 104 -0.71 -5.97 -12.82
N SER A 105 -0.63 -4.67 -13.06
CA SER A 105 0.36 -3.78 -12.46
C SER A 105 -0.01 -3.38 -11.02
N ILE A 106 0.95 -2.87 -10.25
CA ILE A 106 0.73 -2.37 -8.88
C ILE A 106 1.47 -1.05 -8.64
N GLY A 107 0.83 -0.12 -7.93
CA GLY A 107 1.40 1.15 -7.50
C GLY A 107 2.05 1.10 -6.11
N LEU A 108 2.88 2.09 -5.80
CA LEU A 108 3.21 2.47 -4.42
C LEU A 108 2.51 3.80 -4.11
N LYS A 109 1.56 3.78 -3.18
CA LYS A 109 0.88 4.98 -2.68
C LYS A 109 1.67 5.54 -1.50
N ASN A 110 2.10 6.80 -1.59
CA ASN A 110 2.93 7.48 -0.60
C ASN A 110 4.14 6.61 -0.18
N ALA A 111 4.34 6.38 1.12
CA ALA A 111 5.37 5.49 1.66
C ALA A 111 6.77 5.70 1.05
N VAL A 112 7.13 6.96 0.82
CA VAL A 112 8.26 7.35 -0.05
C VAL A 112 9.60 6.85 0.49
N SER A 113 9.73 6.78 1.81
CA SER A 113 10.91 6.29 2.52
C SER A 113 11.30 4.85 2.14
N VAL A 114 10.35 4.00 1.73
CA VAL A 114 10.61 2.61 1.29
C VAL A 114 10.72 2.43 -0.22
N MET A 115 10.42 3.47 -1.00
CA MET A 115 10.38 3.41 -2.47
C MET A 115 11.69 2.89 -3.10
N PRO A 116 12.90 3.28 -2.65
CA PRO A 116 14.16 2.75 -3.23
C PRO A 116 14.31 1.23 -3.11
N LYS A 117 13.61 0.59 -2.17
CA LYS A 117 13.60 -0.88 -2.00
C LYS A 117 12.47 -1.56 -2.77
N LEU A 118 11.45 -0.80 -3.16
CA LEU A 118 10.24 -1.28 -3.83
C LEU A 118 10.21 -0.96 -5.33
N GLU A 119 11.09 -0.10 -5.82
CA GLU A 119 11.13 0.37 -7.20
C GLU A 119 10.99 -0.77 -8.22
N LYS A 120 11.76 -1.87 -8.09
CA LYS A 120 11.68 -3.00 -9.02
C LYS A 120 10.38 -3.81 -8.96
N TYR A 121 9.59 -3.65 -7.90
CA TYR A 121 8.36 -4.41 -7.66
C TYR A 121 7.10 -3.65 -8.13
N VAL A 122 7.08 -2.32 -8.05
CA VAL A 122 5.94 -1.48 -8.48
C VAL A 122 6.13 -0.92 -9.90
N GLN A 123 5.04 -0.53 -10.54
CA GLN A 123 5.00 -0.05 -11.94
C GLN A 123 4.80 1.46 -12.03
N PHE A 124 4.19 2.03 -11.01
CA PHE A 124 3.94 3.45 -10.87
C PHE A 124 3.98 3.81 -9.38
N ALA A 125 4.00 5.09 -9.08
CA ALA A 125 3.72 5.60 -7.75
C ALA A 125 2.47 6.49 -7.81
N VAL A 126 1.76 6.57 -6.70
CA VAL A 126 0.69 7.55 -6.48
C VAL A 126 1.15 8.39 -5.29
N ASN A 127 1.12 9.71 -5.46
CA ASN A 127 1.48 10.65 -4.41
C ASN A 127 0.29 11.56 -4.14
N GLU A 128 0.09 11.88 -2.86
CA GLU A 128 -0.75 12.98 -2.43
C GLU A 128 0.16 14.09 -1.91
N GLU A 129 -0.08 15.31 -2.40
CA GLU A 129 0.41 16.55 -1.78
C GLU A 129 1.94 16.72 -1.68
N CYS A 130 2.75 16.13 -2.57
CA CYS A 130 4.22 16.31 -2.48
C CYS A 130 4.67 17.76 -2.59
N ILE A 131 3.88 18.63 -3.24
CA ILE A 131 4.15 20.06 -3.32
C ILE A 131 3.96 20.73 -1.95
N THR A 132 2.89 20.36 -1.24
CA THR A 132 2.58 20.87 0.11
C THR A 132 3.59 20.38 1.13
N GLU A 133 3.98 19.11 1.03
CA GLU A 133 4.90 18.43 1.96
C GLU A 133 6.38 18.56 1.59
N ASP A 134 6.70 19.36 0.54
CA ASP A 134 8.06 19.58 0.03
C ASP A 134 8.86 18.27 -0.19
N GLU A 135 8.22 17.30 -0.85
CA GLU A 135 8.80 15.96 -1.02
C GLU A 135 8.80 15.43 -2.46
N CYS A 136 8.45 16.26 -3.44
CA CYS A 136 8.39 15.83 -4.84
C CYS A 136 9.74 15.27 -5.34
N GLU A 137 10.87 15.86 -4.91
CA GLU A 137 12.21 15.41 -5.32
C GLU A 137 12.50 13.95 -4.91
N LYS A 138 11.85 13.45 -3.86
CA LYS A 138 12.04 12.05 -3.42
C LYS A 138 11.56 11.05 -4.50
N TYR A 139 10.68 11.48 -5.40
CA TYR A 139 10.17 10.69 -6.51
C TYR A 139 11.07 10.71 -7.76
N ASP A 140 12.08 11.57 -7.82
CA ASP A 140 12.97 11.69 -8.99
C ASP A 140 13.69 10.39 -9.31
N SER A 141 14.06 9.64 -8.27
CA SER A 141 14.69 8.32 -8.43
C SER A 141 13.80 7.35 -9.20
N PHE A 142 12.48 7.51 -9.10
CA PHE A 142 11.49 6.66 -9.77
C PHE A 142 11.17 7.15 -11.18
N MET A 143 11.10 8.48 -11.38
CA MET A 143 10.83 9.11 -12.68
C MET A 143 12.04 9.08 -13.62
N SER A 144 13.24 9.31 -13.10
CA SER A 144 14.51 9.40 -13.86
C SER A 144 15.64 8.56 -13.24
N PRO A 145 15.47 7.23 -13.09
CA PRO A 145 16.50 6.35 -12.54
C PRO A 145 17.72 6.24 -13.46
N LYS A 146 18.91 6.15 -12.86
CA LYS A 146 20.19 6.04 -13.60
C LYS A 146 20.38 4.74 -14.37
N ARG A 147 19.66 3.66 -14.02
CA ARG A 147 19.98 2.27 -14.45
C ARG A 147 18.85 1.54 -15.16
N HIS A 148 17.66 2.14 -15.29
CA HIS A 148 16.54 1.54 -16.00
C HIS A 148 15.57 2.62 -16.48
N ARG A 149 14.48 2.21 -17.13
CA ARG A 149 13.44 3.16 -17.56
C ARG A 149 12.73 3.77 -16.36
N GLY A 150 12.43 5.05 -16.49
CA GLY A 150 11.56 5.78 -15.57
C GLY A 150 10.16 5.18 -15.47
N LYS A 151 9.51 5.45 -14.36
CA LYS A 151 8.15 5.01 -14.06
C LYS A 151 7.29 6.21 -13.70
N PRO A 152 6.01 6.21 -14.08
CA PRO A 152 5.13 7.34 -13.85
C PRO A 152 4.82 7.51 -12.36
N VAL A 153 4.67 8.77 -11.97
CA VAL A 153 4.15 9.20 -10.67
C VAL A 153 2.83 9.91 -10.96
N PHE A 154 1.73 9.37 -10.44
CA PHE A 154 0.42 10.02 -10.50
C PHE A 154 0.28 10.90 -9.26
N HIS A 155 0.52 12.20 -9.43
CA HIS A 155 0.39 13.20 -8.38
C HIS A 155 -1.06 13.66 -8.23
N ILE A 156 -1.51 13.78 -6.99
CA ILE A 156 -2.80 14.34 -6.58
C ILE A 156 -2.52 15.64 -5.83
#